data_AF-A0A2N3L4V4-F1
#
_entry.id   AF-A0A2N3L4V4-F1
#
_cell.length_a   1.000
_cell.length_b   1.000
_cell.length_c   1.000
_cell.angle_alpha   90.00
_cell.angle_beta   90.00
_cell.angle_gamma   90.00
#
_symmetry.space_group_name_H-M   'P 1'
#
loop_
_entity.id
_entity.type
_entity.pdbx_description
1 polymer ?
#
loop_
_entity_poly.entity_id
_entity_poly.type
_entity_poly.pdbx_seq_one_letter_code
_entity_poly.pdbx_strand_id
1 'polypeptide(L)'
;MTKKTSLPLDQVLVGDCIEMMNSLPEKSVDLIFADPPYNLQLGGDLLRPNNSKVDAVDDHWDQFDSFRHYDEFTRDWLTAARRVLKDTGAIWVIGSYHNIYRVGNTLQDIGYWILNDIVWRKTNPMPNFRGKRFCNAHETLLWCSKSEEQKAITFNYEAMKQLNEGLQMRSDWLMPICSGSERLKDDNGKKVHPTQKPEALLQRVLLATTRQGDVVLDPFFGTGTTGAAARRLGRHFIGLEREETYAEAARERIAKVQMLDGDSLEVTESKRSLPRIPFGAVIERGLLSPGEKIYDNRGNVAAMVRADGSISHKDNAGSIHQIGARVQGAEACNGWTYWHYKCDGRLVSIDNLRSQLRKEMGQVPA
;
A
#
# COMPACT_ATOMS: atom_id res chain seq x y z
N MET A 1 0.90 37.04 -5.98
CA MET A 1 -0.17 36.03 -6.06
C MET A 1 0.36 34.86 -6.88
N THR A 2 0.85 33.81 -6.23
CA THR A 2 1.29 32.58 -6.91
C THR A 2 0.06 31.92 -7.54
N LYS A 3 0.08 31.74 -8.87
CA LYS A 3 -0.91 30.93 -9.58
C LYS A 3 -0.95 29.57 -8.87
N LYS A 4 -2.08 29.20 -8.26
CA LYS A 4 -2.32 27.83 -7.81
C LYS A 4 -2.34 26.98 -9.08
N THR A 5 -1.23 26.33 -9.40
CA THR A 5 -1.17 25.39 -10.51
C THR A 5 -2.06 24.21 -10.13
N SER A 6 -3.22 24.09 -10.76
CA SER A 6 -4.15 22.99 -10.54
C SER A 6 -3.54 21.69 -11.06
N LEU A 7 -3.59 20.61 -10.28
CA LEU A 7 -3.17 19.30 -10.75
C LEU A 7 -4.15 18.78 -11.81
N PRO A 8 -3.66 18.06 -12.84
CA PRO A 8 -4.47 17.41 -13.86
C PRO A 8 -5.09 16.11 -13.32
N LEU A 9 -5.91 16.23 -12.28
CA LEU A 9 -6.54 15.08 -11.62
C LEU A 9 -7.47 14.34 -12.59
N ASP A 10 -7.41 13.02 -12.53
CA ASP A 10 -8.19 12.06 -13.32
C ASP A 10 -7.99 12.19 -14.83
N GLN A 11 -6.78 12.60 -15.23
CA GLN A 11 -6.40 12.80 -16.64
C GLN A 11 -5.32 11.81 -17.10
N VAL A 12 -5.40 11.52 -18.39
CA VAL A 12 -4.37 10.78 -19.16
C VAL A 12 -3.67 11.78 -20.07
N LEU A 13 -2.42 12.10 -19.72
CA LEU A 13 -1.59 13.07 -20.43
C LEU A 13 -0.64 12.34 -21.38
N VAL A 14 -0.50 12.90 -22.59
CA VAL A 14 0.34 12.32 -23.63
C VAL A 14 1.66 13.07 -23.75
N GLY A 15 2.77 12.36 -23.61
CA GLY A 15 4.11 12.92 -23.69
C GLY A 15 5.20 12.07 -23.03
N ASP A 16 6.39 12.64 -22.92
CA ASP A 16 7.48 12.03 -22.14
C ASP A 16 7.25 12.16 -20.63
N CYS A 17 7.45 11.08 -19.88
CA CYS A 17 7.13 11.05 -18.46
C CYS A 17 8.04 11.95 -17.62
N ILE A 18 9.31 12.12 -18.00
CA ILE A 18 10.27 12.97 -17.28
C ILE A 18 9.88 14.44 -17.46
N GLU A 19 9.61 14.86 -18.69
CA GLU A 19 9.16 16.23 -19.00
C GLU A 19 7.84 16.55 -18.29
N MET A 20 6.86 15.66 -18.40
CA MET A 20 5.55 15.86 -17.77
C MET A 20 5.64 15.87 -16.25
N MET A 21 6.39 14.96 -15.63
CA MET A 21 6.63 15.02 -14.18
C MET A 21 7.34 16.31 -13.77
N ASN A 22 8.29 16.82 -14.55
CA ASN A 22 8.96 18.09 -14.27
C ASN A 22 8.03 19.31 -14.37
N SER A 23 6.96 19.22 -15.16
CA SER A 23 5.93 20.27 -15.24
C SER A 23 4.98 20.30 -14.03
N LEU A 24 4.86 19.19 -13.29
CA LEU A 24 3.99 19.10 -12.12
C LEU A 24 4.58 19.89 -10.93
N PRO A 25 3.74 20.40 -10.01
CA PRO A 25 4.22 20.93 -8.74
C PRO A 25 5.02 19.88 -7.95
N GLU A 26 6.04 20.30 -7.20
CA GLU A 26 6.72 19.39 -6.28
C GLU A 26 5.77 18.92 -5.17
N LYS A 27 6.06 17.74 -4.60
CA LYS A 27 5.32 17.20 -3.43
C LYS A 27 3.79 17.23 -3.61
N SER A 28 3.32 16.87 -4.80
CA SER A 28 1.93 17.00 -5.19
C SER A 28 1.14 15.69 -5.22
N VAL A 29 1.82 14.53 -5.23
CA VAL A 29 1.17 13.21 -5.32
C VAL A 29 1.47 12.34 -4.10
N ASP A 30 0.52 11.49 -3.73
CA ASP A 30 0.56 10.65 -2.52
C ASP A 30 1.24 9.30 -2.78
N LEU A 31 1.02 8.73 -3.96
CA LEU A 31 1.62 7.47 -4.38
C LEU A 31 2.10 7.57 -5.82
N ILE A 32 3.22 6.89 -6.12
CA ILE A 32 3.65 6.62 -7.48
C ILE A 32 3.63 5.10 -7.71
N PHE A 33 3.03 4.65 -8.81
CA PHE A 33 3.18 3.28 -9.30
C PHE A 33 3.84 3.32 -10.67
N ALA A 34 4.97 2.64 -10.85
CA ALA A 34 5.73 2.63 -12.09
C ALA A 34 5.94 1.21 -12.62
N ASP A 35 5.53 1.00 -13.86
CA ASP A 35 5.80 -0.20 -14.67
C ASP A 35 6.68 0.20 -15.87
N PRO A 36 7.98 0.50 -15.62
CA PRO A 36 8.87 0.96 -16.68
C PRO A 36 9.12 -0.14 -17.73
N PRO A 37 9.65 0.20 -18.92
CA PRO A 37 10.20 -0.78 -19.84
C PRO A 37 11.20 -1.72 -19.15
N TYR A 38 11.19 -3.01 -19.51
CA TYR A 38 12.00 -4.04 -18.84
C TYR A 38 13.35 -4.28 -19.51
N ASN A 39 13.57 -3.75 -20.71
CA ASN A 39 14.76 -3.99 -21.52
C ASN A 39 15.02 -5.50 -21.67
N LEU A 40 14.08 -6.22 -22.28
CA LEU A 40 14.11 -7.68 -22.33
C LEU A 40 15.24 -8.26 -23.21
N GLN A 41 15.90 -7.41 -24.03
CA GLN A 41 17.04 -7.78 -24.89
C GLN A 41 16.81 -9.08 -25.68
N LEU A 42 15.63 -9.21 -26.31
CA LEU A 42 15.24 -10.42 -27.00
C LEU A 42 16.10 -10.65 -28.25
N GLY A 43 16.82 -11.78 -28.29
CA GLY A 43 17.74 -12.13 -29.38
C GLY A 43 17.09 -12.69 -30.65
N GLY A 44 15.76 -12.66 -30.78
CA GLY A 44 15.01 -13.14 -31.95
C GLY A 44 13.73 -13.93 -31.63
N ASP A 45 13.15 -14.53 -32.68
CA ASP A 45 11.85 -15.20 -32.61
C ASP A 45 11.82 -16.44 -31.68
N LEU A 46 10.72 -16.57 -30.94
CA LEU A 46 10.41 -17.73 -30.12
C LEU A 46 9.23 -18.50 -30.71
N LEU A 47 9.41 -19.81 -30.94
CA LEU A 47 8.36 -20.73 -31.39
C LEU A 47 7.88 -21.61 -30.23
N ARG A 48 6.58 -21.91 -30.23
CA ARG A 48 5.96 -22.93 -29.37
C ARG A 48 6.23 -24.34 -29.91
N PRO A 49 6.03 -25.41 -29.11
CA PRO A 49 6.19 -26.79 -29.58
C PRO A 49 5.32 -27.16 -30.80
N ASN A 50 4.20 -26.47 -31.01
CA ASN A 50 3.32 -26.64 -32.17
C ASN A 50 3.70 -25.73 -33.37
N ASN A 51 4.92 -25.18 -33.39
CA ASN A 51 5.46 -24.27 -34.40
C ASN A 51 4.75 -22.91 -34.56
N SER A 52 3.80 -22.56 -33.69
CA SER A 52 3.23 -21.21 -33.67
C SER A 52 4.21 -20.20 -33.03
N LYS A 53 4.28 -18.99 -33.58
CA LYS A 53 5.14 -17.90 -33.09
C LYS A 53 4.58 -17.32 -31.79
N VAL A 54 5.47 -17.03 -30.85
CA VAL A 54 5.14 -16.26 -29.64
C VAL A 54 5.15 -14.78 -29.98
N ASP A 55 4.03 -14.13 -29.69
CA ASP A 55 3.86 -12.69 -29.68
C ASP A 55 4.64 -12.11 -28.48
N ALA A 56 5.90 -11.77 -28.72
CA ALA A 56 6.84 -11.27 -27.72
C ALA A 56 6.74 -9.74 -27.58
N VAL A 57 7.44 -9.16 -26.61
CA VAL A 57 7.54 -7.70 -26.44
C VAL A 57 8.75 -7.24 -27.23
N ASP A 58 8.54 -6.81 -28.47
CA ASP A 58 9.58 -6.30 -29.39
C ASP A 58 9.35 -4.83 -29.79
N ASP A 59 8.43 -4.15 -29.10
CA ASP A 59 8.14 -2.73 -29.27
C ASP A 59 9.39 -1.84 -29.07
N HIS A 60 9.40 -0.72 -29.79
CA HIS A 60 10.52 0.22 -29.82
C HIS A 60 10.83 0.87 -28.45
N TRP A 61 9.83 1.00 -27.57
CA TRP A 61 10.00 1.58 -26.24
C TRP A 61 10.73 0.67 -25.24
N ASP A 62 10.91 -0.62 -25.55
CA ASP A 62 11.67 -1.57 -24.72
C ASP A 62 13.12 -1.77 -25.20
N GLN A 63 13.56 -1.02 -26.22
CA GLN A 63 14.88 -1.18 -26.85
C GLN A 63 15.88 -0.17 -26.27
N PHE A 64 16.96 -0.68 -25.65
CA PHE A 64 18.05 0.14 -25.11
C PHE A 64 19.40 -0.34 -25.66
N ASP A 65 20.22 0.60 -26.12
CA ASP A 65 21.53 0.31 -26.72
C ASP A 65 22.55 -0.28 -25.73
N SER A 66 22.36 -0.05 -24.43
CA SER A 66 23.23 -0.58 -23.39
C SER A 66 22.56 -0.53 -22.01
N PHE A 67 23.12 -1.27 -21.05
CA PHE A 67 22.72 -1.13 -19.65
C PHE A 67 22.97 0.28 -19.10
N ARG A 68 24.03 0.96 -19.54
CA ARG A 68 24.30 2.35 -19.10
C ARG A 68 23.17 3.28 -19.53
N HIS A 69 22.73 3.17 -20.78
CA HIS A 69 21.60 3.96 -21.29
C HIS A 69 20.33 3.68 -20.46
N TYR A 70 20.04 2.41 -20.14
CA TYR A 70 18.91 2.06 -19.26
C TYR A 70 19.06 2.62 -17.83
N ASP A 71 20.27 2.60 -17.27
CA ASP A 71 20.57 3.13 -15.93
C ASP A 71 20.40 4.66 -15.87
N GLU A 72 20.85 5.38 -16.90
CA GLU A 72 20.69 6.84 -17.05
C GLU A 72 19.20 7.20 -17.15
N PHE A 73 18.46 6.56 -18.05
CA PHE A 73 17.01 6.68 -18.15
C PHE A 73 16.32 6.41 -16.79
N THR A 74 16.72 5.32 -16.11
CA THR A 74 16.16 4.93 -14.82
C THR A 74 16.38 5.98 -13.74
N ARG A 75 17.59 6.55 -13.68
CA ARG A 75 17.93 7.62 -12.74
C ARG A 75 17.12 8.89 -12.99
N ASP A 76 16.93 9.26 -14.25
CA ASP A 76 16.25 10.51 -14.61
C ASP A 76 14.77 10.49 -14.24
N TRP A 77 14.03 9.44 -14.62
CA TRP A 77 12.61 9.35 -14.29
C TRP A 77 12.38 9.14 -12.79
N LEU A 78 13.24 8.38 -12.10
CA LEU A 78 13.13 8.21 -10.65
C LEU A 78 13.41 9.51 -9.89
N THR A 79 14.32 10.35 -10.39
CA THR A 79 14.61 11.67 -9.83
C THR A 79 13.42 12.61 -10.00
N ALA A 80 12.81 12.65 -11.19
CA ALA A 80 11.61 13.42 -11.44
C ALA A 80 10.42 12.95 -10.56
N ALA A 81 10.23 11.63 -10.46
CA ALA A 81 9.24 11.00 -9.59
C ALA A 81 9.43 11.40 -8.11
N ARG A 82 10.67 11.39 -7.62
CA ARG A 82 11.00 11.77 -6.25
C ARG A 82 10.62 13.21 -5.92
N ARG A 83 10.79 14.12 -6.87
CA ARG A 83 10.46 15.54 -6.72
C ARG A 83 8.96 15.76 -6.52
N VAL A 84 8.12 15.07 -7.31
CA VAL A 84 6.66 15.23 -7.26
C VAL A 84 6.01 14.45 -6.12
N LEU A 85 6.65 13.41 -5.59
CA LEU A 85 6.13 12.63 -4.46
C LEU A 85 6.10 13.47 -3.16
N LYS A 86 5.00 13.44 -2.41
CA LYS A 86 4.90 14.07 -1.08
C LYS A 86 5.89 13.47 -0.09
N ASP A 87 6.24 14.23 0.95
CA ASP A 87 7.17 13.76 2.00
C ASP A 87 6.60 12.62 2.85
N THR A 88 5.28 12.39 2.79
CA THR A 88 4.59 11.26 3.41
C THR A 88 4.22 10.16 2.40
N GLY A 89 4.58 10.33 1.13
CA GLY A 89 4.21 9.43 0.04
C GLY A 89 5.10 8.19 -0.05
N ALA A 90 4.75 7.31 -0.98
CA ALA A 90 5.54 6.13 -1.31
C ALA A 90 5.55 5.86 -2.83
N ILE A 91 6.55 5.10 -3.27
CA ILE A 91 6.65 4.63 -4.66
C ILE A 91 6.59 3.10 -4.68
N TRP A 92 5.93 2.57 -5.71
CA TRP A 92 5.97 1.19 -6.12
C TRP A 92 6.59 1.10 -7.51
N VAL A 93 7.59 0.24 -7.68
CA VAL A 93 8.16 -0.05 -9.01
C VAL A 93 8.15 -1.55 -9.25
N ILE A 94 7.63 -1.99 -10.39
CA ILE A 94 7.59 -3.39 -10.78
C ILE A 94 8.63 -3.69 -11.85
N GLY A 95 9.18 -4.91 -11.82
CA GLY A 95 10.12 -5.38 -12.81
C GLY A 95 10.29 -6.89 -12.78
N SER A 96 11.09 -7.37 -13.73
CA SER A 96 11.58 -8.75 -13.76
C SER A 96 13.08 -8.78 -13.47
N TYR A 97 13.69 -9.96 -13.47
CA TYR A 97 15.13 -10.09 -13.26
C TYR A 97 15.98 -9.31 -14.29
N HIS A 98 15.42 -8.91 -15.44
CA HIS A 98 16.14 -8.13 -16.46
C HIS A 98 16.48 -6.71 -15.98
N ASN A 99 15.59 -6.08 -15.19
CA ASN A 99 15.74 -4.68 -14.81
C ASN A 99 15.66 -4.41 -13.30
N ILE A 100 14.95 -5.22 -12.52
CA ILE A 100 14.55 -4.84 -11.15
C ILE A 100 15.75 -4.61 -10.22
N TYR A 101 16.88 -5.29 -10.43
CA TYR A 101 18.10 -5.08 -9.65
C TYR A 101 18.74 -3.72 -9.94
N ARG A 102 18.69 -3.24 -11.20
CA ARG A 102 19.20 -1.93 -11.60
C ARG A 102 18.33 -0.80 -11.08
N VAL A 103 17.01 -1.00 -11.17
CA VAL A 103 16.00 -0.11 -10.61
C VAL A 103 16.17 -0.02 -9.08
N GLY A 104 16.28 -1.16 -8.40
CA GLY A 104 16.48 -1.23 -6.95
C GLY A 104 17.75 -0.52 -6.48
N ASN A 105 18.88 -0.73 -7.16
CA ASN A 105 20.12 -0.01 -6.87
C ASN A 105 19.92 1.52 -6.99
N THR A 106 19.30 1.95 -8.09
CA THR A 106 19.10 3.38 -8.36
C THR A 106 18.16 4.03 -7.34
N LEU A 107 17.08 3.34 -6.93
CA LEU A 107 16.17 3.79 -5.88
C LEU A 107 16.92 4.10 -4.58
N GLN A 108 17.80 3.19 -4.14
CA GLN A 108 18.59 3.38 -2.92
C GLN A 108 19.62 4.51 -3.09
N ASP A 109 20.33 4.56 -4.22
CA ASP A 109 21.34 5.59 -4.51
C ASP A 109 20.78 7.02 -4.43
N ILE A 110 19.53 7.23 -4.83
CA ILE A 110 18.87 8.56 -4.81
C ILE A 110 18.06 8.81 -3.53
N GLY A 111 18.21 7.94 -2.52
CA GLY A 111 17.70 8.16 -1.17
C GLY A 111 16.25 7.74 -0.94
N TYR A 112 15.67 6.86 -1.78
CA TYR A 112 14.47 6.12 -1.37
C TYR A 112 14.84 5.04 -0.36
N TRP A 113 13.92 4.72 0.54
CA TRP A 113 14.11 3.64 1.51
C TRP A 113 13.18 2.47 1.19
N ILE A 114 13.76 1.32 0.85
CA ILE A 114 12.99 0.12 0.52
C ILE A 114 12.36 -0.43 1.81
N LEU A 115 11.04 -0.55 1.81
CA LEU A 115 10.26 -1.10 2.92
C LEU A 115 10.07 -2.61 2.76
N ASN A 116 9.67 -3.04 1.56
CA ASN A 116 9.54 -4.44 1.18
C ASN A 116 9.79 -4.62 -0.32
N ASP A 117 10.39 -5.73 -0.68
CA ASP A 117 10.18 -6.36 -1.98
C ASP A 117 8.97 -7.31 -1.90
N ILE A 118 8.12 -7.26 -2.93
CA ILE A 118 6.92 -8.07 -3.04
C ILE A 118 7.02 -8.92 -4.29
N VAL A 119 6.83 -10.23 -4.15
CA VAL A 119 6.88 -11.17 -5.26
C VAL A 119 5.46 -11.42 -5.76
N TRP A 120 5.15 -10.95 -6.98
CA TRP A 120 3.93 -11.38 -7.66
C TRP A 120 4.16 -12.75 -8.29
N ARG A 121 3.59 -13.78 -7.65
CA ARG A 121 3.60 -15.17 -8.12
C ARG A 121 2.44 -15.37 -9.10
N LYS A 122 2.77 -15.69 -10.35
CA LYS A 122 1.81 -15.89 -11.44
C LYS A 122 1.21 -17.28 -11.31
N THR A 123 -0.12 -17.39 -11.23
CA THR A 123 -0.80 -18.71 -11.21
C THR A 123 -0.76 -19.40 -12.58
N ASN A 124 -0.72 -18.62 -13.66
CA ASN A 124 -0.78 -19.08 -15.05
C ASN A 124 0.28 -18.38 -15.93
N PRO A 125 1.59 -18.48 -15.62
CA PRO A 125 2.65 -17.89 -16.43
C PRO A 125 2.79 -18.60 -17.78
N MET A 126 3.35 -17.90 -18.77
CA MET A 126 3.79 -18.55 -20.01
C MET A 126 4.92 -19.56 -19.70
N PRO A 127 4.79 -20.83 -20.11
CA PRO A 127 5.78 -21.86 -19.79
C PRO A 127 7.10 -21.65 -20.53
N ASN A 128 8.18 -22.25 -20.02
CA ASN A 128 9.44 -22.34 -20.73
C ASN A 128 9.35 -23.42 -21.82
N PHE A 129 9.32 -23.03 -23.10
CA PHE A 129 9.12 -23.98 -24.20
C PHE A 129 10.36 -24.79 -24.60
N ARG A 130 11.58 -24.29 -24.31
CA ARG A 130 12.83 -24.93 -24.77
C ARG A 130 13.53 -25.76 -23.69
N GLY A 131 13.02 -25.79 -22.46
CA GLY A 131 13.61 -26.51 -21.32
C GLY A 131 15.03 -26.04 -20.95
N LYS A 132 15.38 -24.79 -21.28
CA LYS A 132 16.75 -24.25 -21.07
C LYS A 132 16.93 -23.52 -19.74
N ARG A 133 15.84 -23.11 -19.09
CA ARG A 133 15.81 -22.36 -17.84
C ARG A 133 14.54 -22.74 -17.06
N PHE A 134 14.46 -22.32 -15.80
CA PHE A 134 13.21 -22.34 -15.05
C PHE A 134 12.13 -21.48 -15.74
N CYS A 135 10.86 -21.80 -15.47
CA CYS A 135 9.73 -20.99 -15.93
C CYS A 135 9.75 -19.62 -15.24
N ASN A 136 9.62 -18.54 -16.00
CA ASN A 136 9.53 -17.19 -15.44
C ASN A 136 8.11 -16.98 -14.85
N ALA A 137 7.93 -17.46 -13.62
CA ALA A 137 6.63 -17.54 -12.94
C ALA A 137 6.39 -16.41 -11.93
N HIS A 138 7.22 -15.38 -11.90
CA HIS A 138 7.01 -14.24 -11.03
C HIS A 138 7.54 -12.93 -11.61
N GLU A 139 7.15 -11.82 -10.98
CA GLU A 139 7.77 -10.50 -11.08
C GLU A 139 7.97 -9.94 -9.66
N THR A 140 8.81 -8.92 -9.53
CA THR A 140 9.15 -8.30 -8.25
C THR A 140 8.69 -6.84 -8.26
N LEU A 141 7.98 -6.44 -7.21
CA LEU A 141 7.63 -5.07 -6.91
C LEU A 141 8.50 -4.57 -5.76
N LEU A 142 8.99 -3.35 -5.83
CA LEU A 142 9.68 -2.66 -4.75
C LEU A 142 8.77 -1.58 -4.19
N TRP A 143 8.44 -1.67 -2.91
CA TRP A 143 7.73 -0.63 -2.17
C TRP A 143 8.73 0.20 -1.36
N CYS A 144 8.78 1.50 -1.62
CA CYS A 144 9.74 2.39 -0.98
C CYS A 144 9.07 3.64 -0.40
N SER A 145 9.47 4.05 0.80
CA SER A 145 9.21 5.40 1.29
C SER A 145 10.15 6.39 0.61
N LYS A 146 9.75 7.67 0.59
CA LYS A 146 10.55 8.74 0.00
C LYS A 146 11.91 8.88 0.68
N SER A 147 12.05 8.67 1.98
CA SER A 147 13.38 8.59 2.61
C SER A 147 13.39 7.67 3.83
N GLU A 148 14.58 7.40 4.37
CA GLU A 148 14.78 6.61 5.60
C GLU A 148 14.19 7.32 6.82
N GLU A 149 14.29 8.65 6.87
CA GLU A 149 13.82 9.49 7.98
C GLU A 149 12.29 9.71 7.97
N GLN A 150 11.60 9.24 6.92
CA GLN A 150 10.16 9.38 6.77
C GLN A 150 9.42 8.61 7.87
N LYS A 151 8.90 9.34 8.86
CA LYS A 151 8.20 8.75 10.02
C LYS A 151 6.77 8.28 9.72
N ALA A 152 6.10 8.94 8.78
CA ALA A 152 4.71 8.68 8.44
C ALA A 152 4.62 8.05 7.05
N ILE A 153 4.14 6.81 7.01
CA ILE A 153 3.89 6.05 5.78
C ILE A 153 2.45 5.52 5.87
N THR A 154 1.70 5.65 4.79
CA THR A 154 0.38 5.02 4.70
C THR A 154 0.55 3.52 4.50
N PHE A 155 0.12 2.75 5.51
CA PHE A 155 -0.01 1.30 5.40
C PHE A 155 -1.26 0.82 6.14
N ASN A 156 -2.27 0.41 5.37
CA ASN A 156 -3.56 -0.04 5.88
C ASN A 156 -3.47 -1.51 6.34
N TYR A 157 -2.70 -1.75 7.41
CA TYR A 157 -2.39 -3.09 7.92
C TYR A 157 -3.63 -3.95 8.18
N GLU A 158 -4.64 -3.40 8.89
CA GLU A 158 -5.85 -4.16 9.20
C GLU A 158 -6.66 -4.50 7.94
N ALA A 159 -6.72 -3.59 6.96
CA ALA A 159 -7.34 -3.88 5.66
C ALA A 159 -6.63 -5.04 4.94
N MET A 160 -5.29 -5.03 4.92
CA MET A 160 -4.50 -6.10 4.32
C MET A 160 -4.63 -7.43 5.07
N LYS A 161 -4.75 -7.38 6.39
CA LYS A 161 -5.02 -8.55 7.21
C LYS A 161 -6.40 -9.14 6.92
N GLN A 162 -7.43 -8.31 6.77
CA GLN A 162 -8.77 -8.78 6.43
C GLN A 162 -8.87 -9.30 5.00
N LEU A 163 -8.18 -8.68 4.04
CA LEU A 163 -8.07 -9.19 2.67
C LEU A 163 -7.40 -10.58 2.61
N ASN A 164 -6.72 -10.98 3.68
CA ASN A 164 -6.04 -12.27 3.83
C ASN A 164 -6.63 -13.09 4.99
N GLU A 165 -7.96 -13.04 5.14
CA GLU A 165 -8.74 -13.89 6.07
C GLU A 165 -8.30 -13.76 7.53
N GLY A 166 -7.95 -12.55 7.95
CA GLY A 166 -7.51 -12.27 9.32
C GLY A 166 -6.05 -12.63 9.60
N LEU A 167 -5.32 -13.15 8.60
CA LEU A 167 -3.88 -13.40 8.69
C LEU A 167 -3.09 -12.22 8.10
N GLN A 168 -1.90 -11.95 8.66
CA GLN A 168 -1.04 -10.91 8.12
C GLN A 168 -0.70 -11.17 6.64
N MET A 169 -0.91 -10.17 5.79
CA MET A 169 -0.54 -10.24 4.37
C MET A 169 0.97 -10.47 4.23
N ARG A 170 1.33 -11.42 3.37
CA ARG A 170 2.72 -11.78 3.10
C ARG A 170 3.32 -10.97 1.95
N SER A 171 4.63 -11.06 1.78
CA SER A 171 5.35 -10.47 0.65
C SER A 171 5.23 -11.27 -0.65
N ASP A 172 4.61 -12.45 -0.64
CA ASP A 172 4.38 -13.25 -1.84
C ASP A 172 2.90 -13.31 -2.23
N TRP A 173 2.55 -12.67 -3.34
CA TRP A 173 1.18 -12.50 -3.79
C TRP A 173 0.87 -13.44 -4.95
N LEU A 174 0.04 -14.44 -4.70
CA LEU A 174 -0.43 -15.37 -5.74
C LEU A 174 -1.62 -14.77 -6.50
N MET A 175 -1.44 -14.46 -7.78
CA MET A 175 -2.48 -13.88 -8.64
C MET A 175 -2.30 -14.31 -10.11
N PRO A 176 -3.39 -14.40 -10.89
CA PRO A 176 -3.30 -14.67 -12.33
C PRO A 176 -2.72 -13.49 -13.11
N ILE A 177 -2.26 -13.76 -14.34
CA ILE A 177 -1.96 -12.72 -15.33
C ILE A 177 -3.24 -12.08 -15.88
N CYS A 178 -3.12 -10.85 -16.39
CA CYS A 178 -4.22 -10.18 -17.09
C CYS A 178 -4.61 -10.98 -18.35
N SER A 179 -5.83 -11.53 -18.33
CA SER A 179 -6.37 -12.42 -19.36
C SER A 179 -7.91 -12.30 -19.40
N GLY A 180 -8.56 -13.02 -20.31
CA GLY A 180 -10.02 -13.00 -20.42
C GLY A 180 -10.57 -11.63 -20.87
N SER A 181 -11.68 -11.21 -20.26
CA SER A 181 -12.37 -9.94 -20.54
C SER A 181 -11.65 -8.71 -20.03
N GLU A 182 -10.74 -8.86 -19.06
CA GLU A 182 -9.92 -7.76 -18.54
C GLU A 182 -8.85 -7.32 -19.56
N ARG A 183 -8.38 -8.26 -20.38
CA ARG A 183 -7.33 -8.01 -21.37
C ARG A 183 -7.91 -7.23 -22.54
N LEU A 184 -7.46 -5.98 -22.73
CA LEU A 184 -7.94 -5.15 -23.84
C LEU A 184 -7.51 -5.74 -25.18
N LYS A 185 -8.47 -5.74 -26.12
CA LYS A 185 -8.26 -6.20 -27.49
C LYS A 185 -8.76 -5.15 -28.47
N ASP A 186 -8.08 -5.06 -29.62
CA ASP A 186 -8.51 -4.27 -30.76
C ASP A 186 -9.68 -4.95 -31.50
N ASP A 187 -10.21 -4.29 -32.53
CA ASP A 187 -11.31 -4.81 -33.36
C ASP A 187 -10.97 -6.14 -34.07
N ASN A 188 -9.68 -6.44 -34.23
CA ASN A 188 -9.19 -7.69 -34.81
C ASN A 188 -8.97 -8.79 -33.77
N GLY A 189 -9.29 -8.53 -32.50
CA GLY A 189 -9.10 -9.46 -31.38
C GLY A 189 -7.65 -9.62 -30.93
N LYS A 190 -6.72 -8.79 -31.42
CA LYS A 190 -5.32 -8.74 -30.97
C LYS A 190 -5.22 -7.93 -29.69
N LYS A 191 -4.21 -8.20 -28.86
CA LYS A 191 -4.01 -7.46 -27.61
C LYS A 191 -3.65 -6.00 -27.95
N VAL A 192 -4.24 -5.04 -27.25
CA VAL A 192 -3.88 -3.63 -27.39
C VAL A 192 -2.49 -3.36 -26.82
N HIS A 193 -2.18 -3.93 -25.66
CA HIS A 193 -0.88 -3.74 -25.00
C HIS A 193 -0.22 -5.09 -24.68
N PRO A 194 1.10 -5.25 -24.91
CA PRO A 194 1.80 -6.52 -24.69
C PRO A 194 1.95 -6.85 -23.20
N THR A 195 2.12 -5.83 -22.34
CA THR A 195 2.47 -5.99 -20.92
C THR A 195 1.39 -5.49 -19.94
N GLN A 196 0.12 -5.41 -20.35
CA GLN A 196 -0.99 -4.99 -19.48
C GLN A 196 -1.00 -5.79 -18.16
N LYS A 197 -0.90 -5.06 -17.02
CA LYS A 197 -0.94 -5.64 -15.67
C LYS A 197 -2.37 -5.93 -15.20
N PRO A 198 -2.57 -6.95 -14.35
CA PRO A 198 -3.89 -7.29 -13.81
C PRO A 198 -4.37 -6.24 -12.79
N GLU A 199 -5.64 -5.83 -12.86
CA GLU A 199 -6.23 -4.86 -11.92
C GLU A 199 -6.13 -5.31 -10.47
N ALA A 200 -6.25 -6.61 -10.19
CA ALA A 200 -6.16 -7.14 -8.83
C ALA A 200 -4.83 -6.82 -8.13
N LEU A 201 -3.73 -6.74 -8.90
CA LEU A 201 -2.42 -6.36 -8.38
C LEU A 201 -2.43 -4.90 -7.93
N LEU A 202 -2.93 -4.00 -8.79
CA LEU A 202 -3.02 -2.57 -8.50
C LEU A 202 -4.02 -2.29 -7.38
N GLN A 203 -5.17 -2.97 -7.35
CA GLN A 203 -6.13 -2.85 -6.25
C GLN A 203 -5.48 -3.18 -4.91
N ARG A 204 -4.67 -4.23 -4.83
CA ARG A 204 -3.96 -4.58 -3.58
C ARG A 204 -2.94 -3.51 -3.20
N VAL A 205 -2.16 -2.99 -4.15
CA VAL A 205 -1.21 -1.88 -3.91
C VAL A 205 -1.93 -0.66 -3.35
N LEU A 206 -3.01 -0.22 -4.00
CA LEU A 206 -3.77 0.97 -3.62
C LEU A 206 -4.47 0.79 -2.27
N LEU A 207 -5.13 -0.35 -2.04
CA LEU A 207 -5.75 -0.65 -0.74
C LEU A 207 -4.71 -0.73 0.38
N ALA A 208 -3.49 -1.20 0.10
CA ALA A 208 -2.44 -1.28 1.10
C ALA A 208 -1.86 0.08 1.47
N THR A 209 -1.65 0.96 0.49
CA THR A 209 -0.73 2.11 0.64
C THR A 209 -1.33 3.48 0.31
N THR A 210 -2.65 3.57 0.12
CA THR A 210 -3.37 4.84 -0.11
C THR A 210 -4.67 4.91 0.68
N ARG A 211 -5.19 6.12 0.84
CA ARG A 211 -6.53 6.44 1.35
C ARG A 211 -7.44 6.90 0.20
N GLN A 212 -8.74 6.95 0.44
CA GLN A 212 -9.65 7.58 -0.51
C GLN A 212 -9.28 9.05 -0.70
N GLY A 213 -9.40 9.55 -1.93
CA GLY A 213 -9.01 10.91 -2.31
C GLY A 213 -7.51 11.15 -2.50
N ASP A 214 -6.63 10.20 -2.15
CA ASP A 214 -5.19 10.28 -2.46
C ASP A 214 -4.96 10.34 -3.98
N VAL A 215 -3.89 11.02 -4.38
CA VAL A 215 -3.50 11.18 -5.79
C VAL A 215 -2.42 10.17 -6.16
N VAL A 216 -2.72 9.28 -7.11
CA VAL A 216 -1.81 8.25 -7.63
C VAL A 216 -1.25 8.69 -8.98
N LEU A 217 0.07 8.85 -9.08
CA LEU A 217 0.76 9.09 -10.34
C LEU A 217 1.29 7.79 -10.92
N ASP A 218 1.11 7.61 -12.22
CA ASP A 218 1.73 6.50 -12.96
C ASP A 218 2.45 7.06 -14.20
N PRO A 219 3.81 7.04 -14.20
CA PRO A 219 4.62 7.59 -15.28
C PRO A 219 4.67 6.71 -16.53
N PHE A 220 4.14 5.48 -16.47
CA PHE A 220 4.17 4.49 -17.55
C PHE A 220 2.77 3.86 -17.70
N PHE A 221 1.80 4.70 -18.04
CA PHE A 221 0.39 4.40 -17.82
C PHE A 221 -0.17 3.27 -18.69
N GLY A 222 0.41 3.07 -19.88
CA GLY A 222 -0.03 2.09 -20.86
C GLY A 222 -1.53 2.21 -21.13
N THR A 223 -2.26 1.10 -20.95
CA THR A 223 -3.71 1.04 -21.12
C THR A 223 -4.51 1.36 -19.85
N GLY A 224 -3.91 2.09 -18.90
CA GLY A 224 -4.60 2.71 -17.77
C GLY A 224 -5.05 1.77 -16.65
N THR A 225 -4.33 0.67 -16.39
CA THR A 225 -4.67 -0.24 -15.27
C THR A 225 -4.65 0.49 -13.93
N THR A 226 -3.67 1.35 -13.69
CA THR A 226 -3.56 2.14 -12.45
C THR A 226 -4.74 3.11 -12.30
N GLY A 227 -5.08 3.85 -13.36
CA GLY A 227 -6.21 4.78 -13.33
C GLY A 227 -7.57 4.08 -13.15
N ALA A 228 -7.76 2.92 -13.80
CA ALA A 228 -8.96 2.11 -13.63
C ALA A 228 -9.13 1.63 -12.18
N ALA A 229 -8.06 1.11 -11.56
CA ALA A 229 -8.07 0.68 -10.17
C ALA A 229 -8.26 1.87 -9.20
N ALA A 230 -7.57 2.99 -9.44
CA ALA A 230 -7.70 4.21 -8.64
C ALA A 230 -9.12 4.75 -8.65
N ARG A 231 -9.72 4.95 -9.84
CA ARG A 231 -11.10 5.41 -9.98
C ARG A 231 -12.09 4.49 -9.30
N ARG A 232 -11.96 3.17 -9.49
CA ARG A 232 -12.87 2.19 -8.85
C ARG A 232 -12.82 2.31 -7.33
N LEU A 233 -11.64 2.53 -6.77
CA LEU A 233 -11.40 2.62 -5.34
C LEU A 233 -11.54 4.05 -4.78
N GLY A 234 -12.03 5.03 -5.55
CA GLY A 234 -12.20 6.40 -5.05
C GLY A 234 -10.89 7.15 -4.77
N ARG A 235 -9.83 6.85 -5.52
CA ARG A 235 -8.57 7.61 -5.56
C ARG A 235 -8.55 8.47 -6.82
N HIS A 236 -7.88 9.61 -6.75
CA HIS A 236 -7.56 10.37 -7.96
C HIS A 236 -6.33 9.78 -8.63
N PHE A 237 -6.20 9.96 -9.95
CA PHE A 237 -4.99 9.55 -10.66
C PHE A 237 -4.44 10.63 -11.59
N ILE A 238 -3.17 10.50 -11.95
CA ILE A 238 -2.51 11.21 -13.06
C ILE A 238 -1.77 10.15 -13.86
N GLY A 239 -2.19 9.92 -15.11
CA GLY A 239 -1.56 8.93 -16.00
C GLY A 239 -0.72 9.62 -17.05
N LEU A 240 0.54 9.19 -17.21
CA LEU A 240 1.46 9.67 -18.24
C LEU A 240 1.75 8.55 -19.22
N GLU A 241 1.48 8.78 -20.51
CA GLU A 241 1.71 7.80 -21.57
C GLU A 241 2.30 8.49 -22.80
N ARG A 242 3.26 7.86 -23.46
CA ARG A 242 3.88 8.43 -24.66
C ARG A 242 3.09 8.09 -25.93
N GLU A 243 2.58 6.86 -26.02
CA GLU A 243 1.88 6.35 -27.20
C GLU A 243 0.39 6.72 -27.15
N GLU A 244 -0.05 7.60 -28.06
CA GLU A 244 -1.44 8.07 -28.11
C GLU A 244 -2.44 6.92 -28.19
N THR A 245 -2.12 5.84 -28.93
CA THR A 245 -2.99 4.66 -29.05
C THR A 245 -3.25 3.97 -27.70
N TYR A 246 -2.25 3.94 -26.82
CA TYR A 246 -2.41 3.39 -25.47
C TYR A 246 -3.18 4.34 -24.56
N ALA A 247 -2.91 5.65 -24.69
CA ALA A 247 -3.62 6.68 -23.95
C ALA A 247 -5.12 6.73 -24.31
N GLU A 248 -5.49 6.61 -25.58
CA GLU A 248 -6.88 6.51 -26.04
C GLU A 248 -7.60 5.30 -25.43
N ALA A 249 -6.99 4.12 -25.54
CA ALA A 249 -7.53 2.90 -24.93
C ALA A 249 -7.69 3.02 -23.40
N ALA A 250 -6.74 3.70 -22.73
CA ALA A 250 -6.82 3.99 -21.31
C ALA A 250 -8.01 4.90 -20.97
N ARG A 251 -8.21 6.00 -21.71
CA ARG A 251 -9.34 6.93 -21.52
C ARG A 251 -10.67 6.22 -21.69
N GLU A 252 -10.83 5.42 -22.74
CA GLU A 252 -12.06 4.65 -22.99
C GLU A 252 -12.35 3.62 -21.89
N ARG A 253 -11.31 2.90 -21.45
CA ARG A 253 -11.42 1.93 -20.35
C ARG A 253 -11.86 2.62 -19.07
N ILE A 254 -11.18 3.70 -18.69
CA ILE A 254 -11.43 4.42 -17.43
C ILE A 254 -12.80 5.10 -17.42
N ALA A 255 -13.29 5.58 -18.57
CA ALA A 255 -14.63 6.16 -18.68
C ALA A 255 -15.74 5.15 -18.32
N LYS A 256 -15.51 3.86 -18.55
CA LYS A 256 -16.45 2.77 -18.24
C LYS A 256 -16.35 2.28 -16.79
N VAL A 257 -15.36 2.74 -16.02
CA VAL A 257 -15.17 2.32 -14.63
C VAL A 257 -16.16 3.04 -13.73
N GLN A 258 -17.02 2.27 -13.08
CA GLN A 258 -17.84 2.75 -11.98
C GLN A 258 -17.02 2.78 -10.69
N MET A 259 -17.08 3.90 -10.00
CA MET A 259 -16.54 4.06 -8.64
C MET A 259 -17.44 3.30 -7.68
N LEU A 260 -16.84 2.58 -6.73
CA LEU A 260 -17.56 1.95 -5.62
C LEU A 260 -18.14 3.03 -4.70
N ASP A 261 -19.24 2.75 -3.99
CA ASP A 261 -19.95 3.72 -3.15
C ASP A 261 -20.13 3.25 -1.70
N GLY A 262 -20.30 4.23 -0.79
CA GLY A 262 -20.63 4.00 0.63
C GLY A 262 -19.72 2.98 1.34
N ASP A 263 -20.35 2.06 2.07
CA ASP A 263 -19.70 1.00 2.86
C ASP A 263 -18.74 0.12 2.04
N SER A 264 -18.90 0.03 0.71
CA SER A 264 -18.06 -0.81 -0.15
C SER A 264 -16.64 -0.26 -0.37
N LEU A 265 -16.42 1.02 -0.07
CA LEU A 265 -15.11 1.66 -0.10
C LEU A 265 -14.43 1.74 1.27
N GLU A 266 -15.18 1.49 2.35
CA GLU A 266 -14.63 1.52 3.70
C GLU A 266 -13.65 0.37 3.89
N VAL A 267 -12.51 0.70 4.51
CA VAL A 267 -11.48 -0.28 4.84
C VAL A 267 -11.38 -0.40 6.34
N THR A 268 -11.18 -1.61 6.84
CA THR A 268 -11.02 -1.85 8.28
C THR A 268 -9.85 -1.01 8.82
N GLU A 269 -10.17 -0.10 9.73
CA GLU A 269 -9.18 0.79 10.34
C GLU A 269 -8.51 0.16 11.58
N SER A 270 -7.30 0.62 11.90
CA SER A 270 -6.61 0.19 13.11
C SER A 270 -7.30 0.72 14.37
N LYS A 271 -7.40 -0.11 15.42
CA LYS A 271 -7.80 0.36 16.77
C LYS A 271 -6.91 1.50 17.32
N ARG A 272 -5.73 1.73 16.73
CA ARG A 272 -4.83 2.85 17.04
C ARG A 272 -5.28 4.19 16.42
N SER A 273 -6.10 4.16 15.38
CA SER A 273 -6.66 5.35 14.73
C SER A 273 -7.90 5.90 15.46
N LEU A 274 -8.54 5.05 16.28
CA LEU A 274 -9.64 5.48 17.15
C LEU A 274 -9.16 6.54 18.16
N PRO A 275 -10.00 7.53 18.49
CA PRO A 275 -9.68 8.54 19.50
C PRO A 275 -9.18 7.91 20.80
N ARG A 276 -8.10 8.49 21.33
CA ARG A 276 -7.46 7.97 22.54
C ARG A 276 -8.35 8.24 23.75
N ILE A 277 -8.80 7.17 24.40
CA ILE A 277 -9.46 7.25 25.71
C ILE A 277 -8.40 7.08 26.80
N PRO A 278 -8.06 8.13 27.57
CA PRO A 278 -7.18 8.00 28.72
C PRO A 278 -7.88 7.24 29.85
N PHE A 279 -7.10 6.59 30.72
CA PHE A 279 -7.67 5.91 31.90
C PHE A 279 -8.40 6.88 32.84
N GLY A 280 -7.95 8.14 32.92
CA GLY A 280 -8.65 9.20 33.65
C GLY A 280 -10.12 9.38 33.22
N ALA A 281 -10.44 9.22 31.92
CA ALA A 281 -11.82 9.35 31.44
C ALA A 281 -12.76 8.28 32.01
N VAL A 282 -12.23 7.08 32.35
CA VAL A 282 -13.00 6.03 33.04
C VAL A 282 -13.37 6.47 34.46
N ILE A 283 -12.48 7.20 35.12
CA ILE A 283 -12.68 7.70 36.48
C ILE A 283 -13.61 8.92 36.48
N GLU A 284 -13.38 9.88 35.58
CA GLU A 284 -14.23 11.07 35.42
C GLU A 284 -15.69 10.73 35.11
N ARG A 285 -15.91 9.62 34.38
CA ARG A 285 -17.24 9.10 34.06
C ARG A 285 -17.85 8.24 35.17
N GLY A 286 -17.12 8.03 36.28
CA GLY A 286 -17.59 7.27 37.44
C GLY A 286 -17.67 5.76 37.21
N LEU A 287 -17.04 5.23 36.14
CA LEU A 287 -17.03 3.79 35.86
C LEU A 287 -16.06 3.03 36.79
N LEU A 288 -15.04 3.72 37.31
CA LEU A 288 -14.21 3.28 38.43
C LEU A 288 -14.02 4.45 39.39
N SER A 289 -13.98 4.14 40.69
CA SER A 289 -13.81 5.18 41.71
C SER A 289 -12.36 5.26 42.21
N PRO A 290 -11.84 6.46 42.53
CA PRO A 290 -10.60 6.58 43.28
C PRO A 290 -10.68 5.79 44.60
N GLY A 291 -9.63 5.04 44.92
CA GLY A 291 -9.58 4.13 46.07
C GLY A 291 -10.00 2.68 45.74
N GLU A 292 -10.65 2.44 44.60
CA GLU A 292 -11.00 1.10 44.14
C GLU A 292 -9.74 0.30 43.75
N LYS A 293 -9.80 -1.03 43.93
CA LYS A 293 -8.71 -1.94 43.55
C LYS A 293 -8.98 -2.58 42.20
N ILE A 294 -7.99 -2.53 41.32
CA ILE A 294 -7.90 -3.33 40.10
C ILE A 294 -6.84 -4.42 40.28
N TYR A 295 -6.97 -5.51 39.54
CA TYR A 295 -6.22 -6.74 39.73
C TYR A 295 -5.62 -7.26 38.43
N ASP A 296 -4.61 -8.12 38.48
CA ASP A 296 -4.24 -8.92 37.32
C ASP A 296 -5.32 -9.99 37.00
N ASN A 297 -5.21 -10.68 35.88
CA ASN A 297 -6.20 -11.68 35.45
C ASN A 297 -6.35 -12.88 36.41
N ARG A 298 -5.43 -13.07 37.35
CA ARG A 298 -5.45 -14.13 38.37
C ARG A 298 -5.87 -13.63 39.75
N GLY A 299 -5.97 -12.33 39.96
CA GLY A 299 -6.24 -11.74 41.27
C GLY A 299 -5.05 -11.72 42.24
N ASN A 300 -3.85 -12.05 41.78
CA ASN A 300 -2.63 -12.15 42.60
C ASN A 300 -2.00 -10.78 42.87
N VAL A 301 -2.10 -9.87 41.91
CA VAL A 301 -1.57 -8.51 42.02
C VAL A 301 -2.74 -7.54 42.09
N ALA A 302 -2.70 -6.60 43.05
CA ALA A 302 -3.69 -5.56 43.18
C ALA A 302 -3.04 -4.17 43.12
N ALA A 303 -3.66 -3.24 42.40
CA ALA A 303 -3.29 -1.83 42.36
C ALA A 303 -4.51 -0.97 42.72
N MET A 304 -4.27 0.15 43.39
CA MET A 304 -5.33 1.08 43.79
C MET A 304 -5.45 2.21 42.77
N VAL A 305 -6.68 2.54 42.37
CA VAL A 305 -6.99 3.64 41.46
C VAL A 305 -6.85 4.97 42.19
N ARG A 306 -6.19 5.96 41.57
CA ARG A 306 -6.00 7.31 42.10
C ARG A 306 -6.81 8.32 41.29
N ALA A 307 -7.14 9.45 41.90
CA ALA A 307 -8.03 10.47 41.32
C ALA A 307 -7.51 11.11 40.02
N ASP A 308 -6.20 11.08 39.80
CA ASP A 308 -5.52 11.64 38.62
C ASP A 308 -5.41 10.65 37.44
N GLY A 309 -6.00 9.46 37.54
CA GLY A 309 -5.86 8.42 36.54
C GLY A 309 -4.54 7.64 36.60
N SER A 310 -3.73 7.85 37.65
CA SER A 310 -2.66 6.93 38.00
C SER A 310 -3.20 5.75 38.82
N ILE A 311 -2.39 4.68 38.90
CA ILE A 311 -2.62 3.57 39.83
C ILE A 311 -1.40 3.41 40.73
N SER A 312 -1.59 2.91 41.94
CA SER A 312 -0.50 2.64 42.89
C SER A 312 -0.45 1.18 43.29
N HIS A 313 0.76 0.62 43.32
CA HIS A 313 1.05 -0.71 43.86
C HIS A 313 2.26 -0.61 44.78
N LYS A 314 2.09 -0.95 46.06
CA LYS A 314 3.08 -0.71 47.13
C LYS A 314 3.50 0.78 47.13
N ASP A 315 4.79 1.07 47.18
CA ASP A 315 5.34 2.44 47.26
C ASP A 315 5.47 3.15 45.90
N ASN A 316 4.90 2.57 44.83
CA ASN A 316 5.03 3.10 43.47
C ASN A 316 3.69 3.50 42.89
N ALA A 317 3.66 4.64 42.19
CA ALA A 317 2.51 5.11 41.44
C ALA A 317 2.90 5.52 40.02
N GLY A 318 1.99 5.33 39.07
CA GLY A 318 2.21 5.64 37.66
C GLY A 318 1.01 5.26 36.81
N SER A 319 1.14 5.35 35.49
CA SER A 319 0.07 4.92 34.60
C SER A 319 -0.20 3.41 34.71
N ILE A 320 -1.39 2.99 34.25
CA ILE A 320 -1.77 1.57 34.16
C ILE A 320 -0.75 0.72 33.40
N HIS A 321 -0.04 1.32 32.45
CA HIS A 321 1.00 0.67 31.64
C HIS A 321 2.32 0.54 32.42
N GLN A 322 2.79 1.61 33.05
CA GLN A 322 4.05 1.63 33.80
C GLN A 322 4.01 0.68 34.99
N ILE A 323 2.92 0.74 35.79
CA ILE A 323 2.78 -0.15 36.95
C ILE A 323 2.56 -1.59 36.48
N GLY A 324 1.78 -1.81 35.42
CA GLY A 324 1.60 -3.14 34.81
C GLY A 324 2.91 -3.77 34.34
N ALA A 325 3.79 -2.99 33.68
CA ALA A 325 5.09 -3.47 33.21
C ALA A 325 5.99 -3.83 34.40
N ARG A 326 6.02 -2.96 35.41
CA ARG A 326 6.85 -3.13 36.61
C ARG A 326 6.47 -4.35 37.43
N VAL A 327 5.17 -4.61 37.66
CA VAL A 327 4.74 -5.78 38.44
C VAL A 327 4.98 -7.11 37.72
N GLN A 328 5.11 -7.08 36.38
CA GLN A 328 5.47 -8.23 35.56
C GLN A 328 6.98 -8.40 35.36
N GLY A 329 7.79 -7.39 35.72
CA GLY A 329 9.21 -7.35 35.36
C GLY A 329 9.46 -7.24 33.85
N ALA A 330 8.52 -6.64 33.11
CA ALA A 330 8.57 -6.50 31.66
C ALA A 330 8.96 -5.07 31.24
N GLU A 331 9.52 -4.90 30.03
CA GLU A 331 9.84 -3.57 29.47
C GLU A 331 8.59 -2.76 29.11
N ALA A 332 7.50 -3.42 28.72
CA ALA A 332 6.25 -2.79 28.34
C ALA A 332 5.04 -3.63 28.77
N CYS A 333 3.90 -2.97 29.01
CA CYS A 333 2.63 -3.62 29.32
C CYS A 333 1.45 -2.84 28.74
N ASN A 334 0.50 -3.56 28.14
CA ASN A 334 -0.81 -3.01 27.84
C ASN A 334 -1.71 -3.10 29.09
N GLY A 335 -1.73 -2.03 29.89
CA GLY A 335 -2.52 -1.96 31.12
C GLY A 335 -4.01 -2.21 30.93
N TRP A 336 -4.58 -1.89 29.76
CA TRP A 336 -6.00 -2.10 29.48
C TRP A 336 -6.40 -3.57 29.52
N THR A 337 -5.56 -4.45 28.97
CA THR A 337 -5.81 -5.90 28.94
C THR A 337 -5.24 -6.62 30.16
N TYR A 338 -4.23 -6.04 30.81
CA TYR A 338 -3.61 -6.63 32.00
C TYR A 338 -4.47 -6.47 33.26
N TRP A 339 -5.02 -5.26 33.48
CA TRP A 339 -5.78 -4.96 34.68
C TRP A 339 -7.27 -5.31 34.53
N HIS A 340 -7.86 -5.75 35.64
CA HIS A 340 -9.23 -6.21 35.76
C HIS A 340 -9.89 -5.57 36.99
N TYR A 341 -11.14 -5.16 36.89
CA TYR A 341 -11.94 -4.73 38.03
C TYR A 341 -12.90 -5.85 38.45
N LYS A 342 -13.46 -5.77 39.65
CA LYS A 342 -14.44 -6.76 40.14
C LYS A 342 -15.85 -6.32 39.76
N CYS A 343 -16.55 -7.13 38.99
CA CYS A 343 -17.97 -6.97 38.66
C CYS A 343 -18.68 -8.28 38.95
N ASP A 344 -19.73 -8.27 39.79
CA ASP A 344 -20.52 -9.45 40.17
C ASP A 344 -19.68 -10.67 40.60
N GLY A 345 -18.64 -10.41 41.38
CA GLY A 345 -17.73 -11.44 41.89
C GLY A 345 -16.74 -12.00 40.86
N ARG A 346 -16.72 -11.48 39.63
CA ARG A 346 -15.80 -11.88 38.55
C ARG A 346 -14.80 -10.77 38.24
N LEU A 347 -13.61 -11.17 37.79
CA LEU A 347 -12.62 -10.24 37.25
C LEU A 347 -12.92 -9.95 35.79
N VAL A 348 -13.14 -8.68 35.47
CA VAL A 348 -13.47 -8.20 34.13
C VAL A 348 -12.41 -7.20 33.69
N SER A 349 -11.89 -7.34 32.47
CA SER A 349 -10.82 -6.45 31.97
C SER A 349 -11.30 -4.99 31.93
N ILE A 350 -10.44 -4.06 32.37
CA ILE A 350 -10.75 -2.63 32.30
C ILE A 350 -10.86 -2.12 30.85
N ASP A 351 -10.43 -2.90 29.85
CA ASP A 351 -10.65 -2.60 28.43
C ASP A 351 -12.15 -2.59 28.05
N ASN A 352 -12.99 -3.31 28.80
CA ASN A 352 -14.43 -3.26 28.59
C ASN A 352 -15.00 -1.88 28.92
N LEU A 353 -14.49 -1.22 29.96
CA LEU A 353 -14.90 0.14 30.32
C LEU A 353 -14.46 1.14 29.25
N ARG A 354 -13.25 0.97 28.70
CA ARG A 354 -12.80 1.74 27.53
C ARG A 354 -13.72 1.55 26.33
N SER A 355 -14.14 0.32 26.09
CA SER A 355 -15.03 -0.02 24.97
C SER A 355 -16.43 0.57 25.16
N GLN A 356 -16.96 0.57 26.39
CA GLN A 356 -18.22 1.23 26.73
C GLN A 356 -18.15 2.74 26.43
N LEU A 357 -17.10 3.42 26.88
CA LEU A 357 -16.93 4.85 26.60
C LEU A 357 -16.84 5.14 25.09
N ARG A 358 -16.20 4.26 24.30
CA ARG A 358 -16.17 4.41 22.83
C ARG A 358 -17.56 4.32 22.22
N LYS A 359 -18.41 3.41 22.70
CA LYS A 359 -19.80 3.27 22.22
C LYS A 359 -20.62 4.52 22.56
N GLU A 360 -20.51 5.04 23.78
CA GLU A 360 -21.20 6.27 24.21
C GLU A 360 -20.77 7.52 23.40
N MET A 361 -19.54 7.55 22.91
CA MET A 361 -19.03 8.63 22.05
C MET A 361 -19.40 8.46 20.56
N GLY A 362 -20.15 7.43 20.19
CA GLY A 362 -20.51 7.13 18.80
C GLY A 362 -19.35 6.64 17.93
N GLN A 363 -18.29 6.09 18.53
CA GLN A 363 -17.03 5.74 17.85
C GLN A 363 -16.89 4.25 17.51
N VAL A 364 -17.92 3.43 17.76
CA VAL A 364 -18.00 2.02 17.34
C VAL A 364 -19.49 1.68 17.07
N PRO A 365 -19.84 1.00 15.97
CA PRO A 365 -21.20 0.48 15.77
C PRO A 365 -21.61 -0.53 16.85
N ALA A 366 -22.92 -0.69 17.06
CA ALA A 366 -23.54 -1.46 18.14
C ALA A 366 -22.99 -2.89 18.29
#